data_AF-A0A0B6YBV1-F1
#
_entry.id   AF-A0A0B6YBV1-F1
#
_cell.length_a   1.000
_cell.length_b   1.000
_cell.length_c   1.000
_cell.angle_alpha   90.00
_cell.angle_beta   90.00
_cell.angle_gamma   90.00
#
_symmetry.space_group_name_H-M   'P 1'
#
loop_
_entity.id
_entity.type
_entity.pdbx_description
1 polymer ?
#
loop_
_entity_poly.entity_id
_entity_poly.type
_entity_poly.pdbx_seq_one_letter_code
_entity_poly.pdbx_strand_id
1 'polypeptide(L)' 'MSSKPVNAENARTYKLVVVGDGGVGKSALTIQFFQKLFVQDYDPTIEDS' A
#
# COMPACT_ATOMS: atom_id res chain seq x y z
N MET A 1 0.06 2.94 -38.40
CA MET A 1 -0.85 2.32 -37.41
C MET A 1 -0.53 2.93 -36.06
N SER A 2 -1.33 3.91 -35.62
CA SER A 2 -1.09 4.63 -34.35
C SER A 2 -1.70 3.83 -33.21
N SER A 3 -0.86 3.31 -32.30
CA SER A 3 -1.32 2.64 -31.08
C SER A 3 -1.96 3.68 -30.17
N LYS A 4 -3.29 3.62 -30.04
CA LYS A 4 -4.04 4.43 -29.08
C LYS A 4 -3.47 4.22 -27.67
N PRO A 5 -3.36 5.27 -26.85
CA PRO A 5 -2.96 5.12 -25.45
C PRO A 5 -3.92 4.16 -24.75
N VAL A 6 -3.39 3.24 -23.96
CA VAL A 6 -4.21 2.33 -23.15
C VAL A 6 -5.10 3.19 -22.27
N ASN A 7 -6.42 3.03 -22.40
CA ASN A 7 -7.37 3.79 -21.61
C ASN A 7 -7.20 3.37 -20.14
N ALA A 8 -6.73 4.28 -19.29
CA ALA A 8 -6.52 4.02 -17.85
C ALA A 8 -7.83 3.62 -17.13
N GLU A 9 -8.98 3.82 -17.78
CA GLU A 9 -10.31 3.43 -17.31
C GLU A 9 -10.51 1.90 -17.18
N ASN A 10 -9.66 1.07 -17.79
CA ASN A 10 -9.71 -0.39 -17.64
C ASN A 10 -8.77 -0.95 -16.55
N ALA A 11 -8.14 -0.10 -15.74
CA ALA A 11 -7.38 -0.57 -14.59
C ALA A 11 -8.33 -1.22 -13.57
N ARG A 12 -8.15 -2.52 -13.31
CA ARG A 12 -8.94 -3.22 -12.29
C ARG A 12 -8.57 -2.68 -10.91
N THR A 13 -9.53 -2.04 -10.26
CA THR A 13 -9.39 -1.58 -8.87
C THR A 13 -9.60 -2.75 -7.92
N TYR A 14 -8.63 -2.98 -7.03
CA TYR A 14 -8.72 -4.00 -5.98
C TYR A 14 -8.81 -3.31 -4.62
N LYS A 15 -9.83 -3.67 -3.82
CA LYS A 15 -9.94 -3.28 -2.41
C LYS A 15 -9.41 -4.44 -1.57
N LEU A 16 -8.39 -4.18 -0.76
CA LEU A 16 -7.69 -5.19 0.04
C LEU A 16 -7.70 -4.78 1.52
N VAL A 17 -7.76 -5.76 2.41
CA VAL A 17 -7.72 -5.56 3.86
C VAL A 17 -6.73 -6.56 4.45
N VAL A 18 -5.90 -6.10 5.38
CA VAL A 18 -4.94 -6.94 6.12
C VAL A 18 -5.43 -7.07 7.57
N VAL A 19 -5.54 -8.30 8.06
CA VAL A 19 -6.01 -8.61 9.43
C VAL A 19 -4.98 -9.44 10.19
N GLY A 20 -5.02 -9.37 11.52
CA GLY A 20 -4.11 -10.08 12.41
C GLY A 20 -3.95 -9.37 13.75
N ASP A 21 -3.33 -10.04 14.71
CA ASP A 21 -3.21 -9.57 16.10
C ASP A 21 -2.35 -8.29 16.24
N GLY A 22 -2.35 -7.68 17.42
CA GLY A 22 -1.51 -6.52 17.74
C GLY A 22 -0.02 -6.84 17.62
N GLY A 23 0.78 -5.93 17.08
CA GLY A 23 2.24 -6.08 17.00
C GLY A 23 2.77 -7.01 15.90
N VAL A 24 1.93 -7.69 15.11
CA VAL A 24 2.40 -8.63 14.05
C VAL A 24 2.99 -7.96 12.78
N GLY A 25 3.04 -6.62 12.73
CA GLY A 25 3.68 -5.90 11.62
C GLY A 25 2.81 -5.63 10.38
N LYS A 26 1.47 -5.58 10.51
CA LYS A 26 0.55 -5.27 9.39
C LYS A 26 0.89 -3.96 8.69
N SER A 27 1.13 -2.89 9.45
CA SER A 27 1.51 -1.59 8.91
C SER A 27 2.87 -1.64 8.21
N ALA A 28 3.84 -2.34 8.79
CA ALA A 28 5.16 -2.53 8.19
C ALA A 28 5.07 -3.26 6.84
N LEU A 29 4.22 -4.30 6.72
CA LEU A 29 3.97 -5.00 5.47
C LEU A 29 3.34 -4.08 4.41
N THR A 30 2.35 -3.28 4.79
CA THR A 30 1.70 -2.32 3.89
C THR A 30 2.68 -1.27 3.39
N ILE A 31 3.48 -0.68 4.27
CA ILE A 31 4.50 0.33 3.93
C ILE A 31 5.55 -0.26 3.00
N GLN A 32 6.08 -1.44 3.32
CA GLN A 32 7.04 -2.16 2.50
C GLN A 32 6.49 -2.43 1.09
N PHE A 33 5.21 -2.79 0.97
CA PHE A 33 4.59 -3.08 -0.31
C PHE A 33 4.60 -1.87 -1.27
N PHE A 34 4.24 -0.68 -0.76
CA PHE A 34 4.13 0.54 -1.56
C PHE A 34 5.45 1.30 -1.73
N GLN A 35 6.24 1.41 -0.66
CA GLN A 35 7.45 2.23 -0.63
C GLN A 35 8.73 1.43 -0.94
N LYS A 36 8.64 0.10 -0.97
CA LYS A 36 9.81 -0.81 -1.09
C LYS A 36 10.86 -0.60 0.01
N LEU A 37 10.45 0.01 1.12
CA LEU A 37 11.29 0.32 2.27
C LEU A 37 10.75 -0.34 3.53
N PHE A 38 11.63 -1.06 4.23
CA PHE A 38 11.31 -1.68 5.50
C PHE A 38 11.91 -0.83 6.61
N VAL A 39 11.06 -0.08 7.30
CA VAL A 39 11.44 0.73 8.46
C VAL A 39 11.20 -0.10 9.71
N GLN A 40 12.25 -0.40 10.47
CA GLN A 40 12.14 -1.15 11.73
C GLN A 40 11.43 -0.35 12.82
N ASP A 41 11.64 0.97 12.86
CA ASP A 41 11.02 1.89 13.80
C ASP A 41 10.07 2.83 13.04
N TYR A 42 8.79 2.47 12.96
CA TYR A 42 7.78 3.37 12.42
C TYR A 42 7.59 4.54 13.40
N ASP A 43 7.98 5.75 13.02
CA ASP A 43 7.74 6.96 13.80
C ASP A 43 6.27 7.40 13.62
N PRO A 44 5.41 7.28 14.64
CA PRO A 44 3.97 7.43 14.52
C PRO A 44 3.49 8.90 14.37
N THR A 45 4.33 9.84 13.95
CA THR A 45 3.98 11.28 13.88
C THR A 45 2.91 11.66 12.85
N ILE A 46 2.19 10.70 12.27
CA ILE A 46 0.98 10.92 11.47
C ILE A 46 -0.07 9.86 11.82
N GLU A 47 -0.56 9.89 13.05
CA GLU A 47 -1.93 9.50 13.39
C GLU A 47 -2.55 10.68 14.15
N ASP A 48 -3.15 11.62 13.43
CA ASP A 48 -4.13 12.53 14.04
C ASP A 48 -5.24 11.65 14.63
N SER A 49 -5.40 11.71 15.96
CA SER A 49 -6.39 10.97 16.74
C SER A 49 -7.83 11.34 16.40
#